data_AF-A0A8T4ZD08-F1
#
_entry.id   AF-A0A8T4ZD08-F1
#
_cell.length_a   1.000
_cell.length_b   1.000
_cell.length_c   1.000
_cell.angle_alpha   90.00
_cell.angle_beta   90.00
_cell.angle_gamma   90.00
#
_symmetry.space_group_name_H-M   'P 1'
#
loop_
_entity.id
_entity.type
_entity.pdbx_description
1 polymer ?
#
loop_
_entity_poly.entity_id
_entity_poly.type
_entity_poly.pdbx_seq_one_letter_code
_entity_poly.pdbx_strand_id
1 'polypeptide(L)'
;MELAGQLGVFEILINRAKKNIKRIKLFRSLEVTPEEEEEIIKKVADKIKEYGMNAAAIMMLQTFKPMAYISGQTGRFFISPILYGLGEKISVGAEKLFIVFENRDNIEKLIRMLEQMTEEEEMKKKEESEKIDKQKGVGEPRRRFRRFLHISNRFQDSPIL
;
A
#
# COMPACT_ATOMS: atom_id res chain seq x y z
N MET A 1 -50.68 -34.08 -13.65
CA MET A 1 -49.49 -33.59 -14.40
C MET A 1 -49.38 -32.07 -14.42
N GLU A 2 -50.48 -31.33 -14.49
CA GLU A 2 -50.51 -29.85 -14.61
C GLU A 2 -49.90 -29.09 -13.42
N LEU A 3 -50.14 -29.57 -12.18
CA LEU A 3 -49.58 -28.97 -10.95
C LEU A 3 -48.05 -29.05 -10.85
N ALA A 4 -47.43 -30.12 -11.39
CA ALA A 4 -45.98 -30.28 -11.38
C ALA A 4 -45.29 -29.29 -12.34
N GLY A 5 -45.94 -28.98 -13.47
CA GLY A 5 -45.47 -27.96 -14.41
C GLY A 5 -45.53 -26.55 -13.83
N GLN A 6 -46.59 -26.22 -13.10
CA GLN A 6 -46.73 -24.92 -12.42
C GLN A 6 -45.69 -24.73 -11.30
N LEU A 7 -45.42 -25.77 -10.51
CA LEU A 7 -44.38 -25.74 -9.47
C LEU A 7 -42.98 -25.55 -10.06
N GLY A 8 -42.67 -26.21 -11.19
CA GLY A 8 -41.37 -26.04 -11.87
C GLY A 8 -41.16 -24.62 -12.42
N VAL A 9 -42.18 -24.01 -13.02
CA VAL A 9 -42.12 -22.62 -13.48
C VAL A 9 -41.92 -21.66 -12.30
N PHE A 10 -42.62 -21.90 -11.18
CA PHE A 10 -42.49 -21.09 -9.97
C PHE A 10 -41.09 -21.15 -9.35
N GLU A 11 -40.46 -22.33 -9.31
CA GLU A 11 -39.10 -22.50 -8.81
C GLU A 11 -38.06 -21.79 -9.68
N ILE A 12 -38.22 -21.83 -11.01
CA ILE A 12 -37.37 -21.08 -11.95
C ILE A 12 -37.49 -19.58 -11.72
N LEU A 13 -38.71 -19.07 -11.52
CA LEU A 13 -38.95 -17.65 -11.24
C LEU A 13 -38.32 -17.23 -9.91
N ILE A 14 -38.43 -18.04 -8.85
CA ILE A 14 -37.78 -17.79 -7.56
C ILE A 14 -36.26 -17.75 -7.72
N ASN A 15 -35.67 -18.72 -8.42
CA ASN A 15 -34.21 -18.77 -8.60
C ASN A 15 -33.70 -17.58 -9.43
N ARG A 16 -34.45 -17.17 -10.47
CA ARG A 16 -34.14 -15.97 -11.25
C ARG A 16 -34.26 -14.69 -10.41
N ALA A 17 -35.30 -14.57 -9.58
CA ALA A 17 -35.48 -13.45 -8.65
C ALA A 17 -34.34 -13.37 -7.62
N LYS A 18 -33.98 -14.50 -6.98
CA LYS A 18 -32.84 -14.60 -6.05
C LYS A 18 -31.54 -14.16 -6.72
N LYS A 19 -31.29 -14.60 -7.95
CA LYS A 19 -30.09 -14.21 -8.73
C LYS A 19 -30.06 -12.70 -9.02
N ASN A 20 -31.19 -12.11 -9.40
CA ASN A 20 -31.29 -10.66 -9.64
C ASN A 20 -31.08 -9.86 -8.36
N ILE A 21 -31.67 -10.28 -7.23
CA ILE A 21 -31.46 -9.63 -5.92
C ILE A 21 -29.99 -9.70 -5.51
N LYS A 22 -29.34 -10.87 -5.68
CA LYS A 22 -27.90 -11.01 -5.41
C LYS A 22 -27.09 -10.05 -6.28
N ARG A 23 -27.43 -9.93 -7.56
CA ARG A 23 -26.76 -9.01 -8.48
C ARG A 23 -26.93 -7.53 -8.06
N ILE A 24 -28.13 -7.12 -7.66
CA ILE A 24 -28.40 -5.76 -7.18
C ILE A 24 -27.62 -5.44 -5.91
N LYS A 25 -27.58 -6.38 -4.96
CA LYS A 25 -26.76 -6.24 -3.74
C LYS A 25 -25.27 -6.09 -4.08
N LEU A 26 -24.78 -6.87 -5.05
CA LEU A 26 -23.40 -6.79 -5.50
C LEU A 26 -23.10 -5.40 -6.10
N PHE A 27 -23.95 -4.88 -6.99
CA PHE A 27 -23.77 -3.55 -7.56
C PHE A 27 -23.77 -2.44 -6.50
N ARG A 28 -24.73 -2.47 -5.57
CA ARG A 28 -24.75 -1.50 -4.45
C ARG A 28 -23.51 -1.61 -3.58
N SER A 29 -22.97 -2.81 -3.39
CA SER A 29 -21.73 -3.01 -2.63
C SER A 29 -20.48 -2.49 -3.32
N LEU A 30 -20.56 -2.08 -4.60
CA LEU A 30 -19.46 -1.48 -5.35
C LEU A 30 -19.49 0.05 -5.35
N GLU A 31 -20.58 0.66 -4.86
CA GLU A 31 -20.59 2.10 -4.63
C GLU A 31 -19.54 2.44 -3.56
N VAL A 32 -18.72 3.45 -3.86
CA VAL A 32 -17.68 3.96 -2.96
C VAL A 32 -18.05 5.40 -2.63
N THR A 33 -18.27 5.68 -1.35
CA THR A 33 -18.50 7.06 -0.88
C THR A 33 -17.17 7.79 -0.73
N PRO A 34 -17.15 9.14 -0.67
CA PRO A 34 -15.92 9.88 -0.42
C PRO A 34 -15.18 9.47 0.85
N GLU A 35 -15.91 9.16 1.93
CA GLU A 35 -15.32 8.71 3.20
C GLU A 35 -14.71 7.31 3.07
N GLU A 36 -15.39 6.41 2.36
CA GLU A 36 -14.87 5.07 2.10
C GLU A 36 -13.65 5.11 1.17
N GLU A 37 -13.63 6.01 0.19
CA GLU A 37 -12.46 6.27 -0.66
C GLU A 37 -11.24 6.65 0.20
N GLU A 38 -11.39 7.64 1.09
CA GLU A 38 -10.31 8.05 2.00
C GLU A 38 -9.85 6.90 2.90
N GLU A 39 -10.79 6.12 3.43
CA GLU A 39 -10.48 4.95 4.26
C GLU A 39 -9.68 3.90 3.48
N ILE A 40 -10.04 3.63 2.23
CA ILE A 40 -9.33 2.70 1.34
C ILE A 40 -7.91 3.19 1.07
N ILE A 41 -7.74 4.46 0.68
CA ILE A 41 -6.42 5.07 0.42
C ILE A 41 -5.54 4.95 1.66
N LYS A 42 -6.08 5.28 2.83
CA LYS A 42 -5.37 5.17 4.10
C LYS A 42 -4.96 3.73 4.42
N LYS A 43 -5.86 2.75 4.26
CA LYS A 43 -5.54 1.33 4.49
C LYS A 43 -4.42 0.84 3.57
N VAL A 44 -4.40 1.30 2.32
CA VAL A 44 -3.33 0.97 1.38
C VAL A 44 -2.01 1.60 1.82
N ALA A 45 -2.01 2.89 2.21
CA ALA A 45 -0.82 3.56 2.73
C ALA A 45 -0.26 2.85 3.98
N ASP A 46 -1.14 2.52 4.94
CA ASP A 46 -0.77 1.81 6.16
C ASP A 46 -0.14 0.45 5.86
N LYS A 47 -0.69 -0.29 4.88
CA LYS A 47 -0.11 -1.57 4.46
C LYS A 47 1.25 -1.43 3.77
N ILE A 48 1.41 -0.45 2.88
CA ILE A 48 2.71 -0.18 2.23
C ILE A 48 3.77 0.16 3.29
N LYS A 49 3.40 0.96 4.30
CA LYS A 49 4.26 1.30 5.43
C LYS A 49 4.62 0.09 6.27
N GLU A 50 3.65 -0.76 6.59
CA GLU A 50 3.88 -2.01 7.33
C GLU A 50 4.93 -2.90 6.65
N TYR A 51 4.97 -2.92 5.32
CA TYR A 51 5.99 -3.63 4.54
C TYR A 51 7.30 -2.87 4.34
N GLY A 52 7.42 -1.63 4.83
CA GLY A 52 8.60 -0.79 4.65
C GLY A 52 8.83 -0.37 3.19
N MET A 53 7.77 -0.28 2.39
CA MET A 53 7.85 -0.10 0.94
C MET A 53 7.54 1.31 0.44
N ASN A 54 7.43 2.32 1.33
CA ASN A 54 6.99 3.67 0.95
C ASN A 54 7.75 4.24 -0.26
N ALA A 55 9.08 4.25 -0.22
CA ALA A 55 9.89 4.82 -1.30
C ALA A 55 9.71 4.07 -2.64
N ALA A 56 9.69 2.74 -2.60
CA ALA A 56 9.48 1.91 -3.79
C ALA A 56 8.07 2.11 -4.36
N ALA A 57 7.06 2.20 -3.49
CA ALA A 57 5.69 2.45 -3.85
C ALA A 57 5.51 3.85 -4.46
N ILE A 58 6.08 4.89 -3.87
CA ILE A 58 6.06 6.26 -4.41
C ILE A 58 6.62 6.27 -5.84
N MET A 59 7.80 5.69 -6.06
CA MET A 59 8.44 5.63 -7.38
C MET A 59 7.55 4.90 -8.40
N MET A 60 6.97 3.76 -8.02
CA MET A 60 6.08 3.00 -8.88
C MET A 60 4.81 3.80 -9.20
N LEU A 61 4.15 4.37 -8.19
CA LEU A 61 2.94 5.16 -8.34
C LEU A 61 3.18 6.37 -9.24
N GLN A 62 4.28 7.10 -9.08
CA GLN A 62 4.65 8.22 -9.96
C GLN A 62 4.83 7.77 -11.42
N THR A 63 5.48 6.63 -11.64
CA THR A 63 5.72 6.06 -12.98
C THR A 63 4.40 5.66 -13.66
N PHE A 64 3.50 5.01 -12.92
CA PHE A 64 2.24 4.49 -13.46
C PHE A 64 1.07 5.48 -13.39
N LYS A 65 1.22 6.62 -12.70
CA LYS A 65 0.18 7.65 -12.56
C LYS A 65 -0.49 8.08 -13.88
N PRO A 66 0.23 8.26 -15.01
CA PRO A 66 -0.41 8.61 -16.29
C PRO A 66 -1.34 7.52 -16.83
N MET A 67 -1.14 6.27 -16.42
CA MET A 67 -1.93 5.10 -16.86
C MET A 67 -3.14 4.82 -15.97
N ALA A 68 -3.42 5.66 -14.96
CA ALA A 68 -4.53 5.47 -14.01
C ALA A 68 -5.88 5.20 -14.70
N TYR A 69 -6.19 5.98 -15.75
CA TYR A 69 -7.40 5.85 -16.54
C TYR A 69 -7.55 4.50 -17.25
N ILE A 70 -6.44 3.85 -17.61
CA ILE A 70 -6.42 2.58 -18.33
C ILE A 70 -6.40 1.39 -17.36
N SER A 71 -6.03 1.64 -16.10
CA SER A 71 -5.85 0.61 -15.07
C SER A 71 -7.17 -0.04 -14.65
N GLY A 72 -8.28 0.69 -14.66
CA GLY A 72 -9.59 0.16 -14.28
C GLY A 72 -10.04 -0.96 -15.21
N GLN A 73 -10.13 -0.72 -16.52
CA GLN A 73 -10.59 -1.75 -17.47
C GLN A 73 -9.55 -2.85 -17.70
N THR A 74 -8.28 -2.48 -17.81
CA THR A 74 -7.19 -3.44 -18.09
C THR A 74 -6.91 -4.30 -16.85
N GLY A 75 -6.85 -3.70 -15.67
CA GLY A 75 -6.66 -4.40 -14.41
C GLY A 75 -7.77 -5.40 -14.13
N ARG A 76 -9.04 -4.99 -14.29
CA ARG A 76 -10.19 -5.90 -14.18
C ARG A 76 -10.08 -7.06 -15.18
N PHE A 77 -9.80 -6.78 -16.45
CA PHE A 77 -9.69 -7.83 -17.46
C PHE A 77 -8.66 -8.91 -17.10
N PHE A 78 -7.48 -8.53 -16.61
CA PHE A 78 -6.42 -9.48 -16.26
C PHE A 78 -6.60 -10.13 -14.88
N ILE A 79 -7.15 -9.40 -13.90
CA ILE A 79 -7.14 -9.79 -12.49
C ILE A 79 -8.48 -10.40 -12.06
N SER A 80 -9.62 -9.97 -12.64
CA SER A 80 -10.95 -10.47 -12.26
C SER A 80 -11.12 -12.00 -12.36
N PRO A 81 -10.55 -12.72 -13.36
CA PRO A 81 -10.64 -14.19 -13.39
C PRO A 81 -10.05 -14.87 -12.14
N ILE A 82 -8.98 -14.29 -11.58
CA ILE A 82 -8.34 -14.79 -10.36
C ILE A 82 -9.19 -14.41 -9.14
N LEU A 83 -9.69 -13.18 -9.09
CA LEU A 83 -10.47 -12.66 -7.96
C LEU A 83 -11.74 -13.46 -7.70
N TYR A 84 -12.46 -13.86 -8.75
CA TYR A 84 -13.67 -14.67 -8.60
C TYR A 84 -13.42 -16.02 -7.94
N GLY A 85 -12.22 -16.60 -8.11
CA GLY A 85 -11.81 -17.83 -7.43
C GLY A 85 -11.49 -17.67 -5.95
N LEU A 86 -11.23 -16.45 -5.48
CA LEU A 86 -10.83 -16.14 -4.09
C LEU A 86 -12.02 -15.78 -3.18
N GLY A 87 -13.23 -15.73 -3.72
CA GLY A 87 -14.46 -15.50 -2.98
C GLY A 87 -14.98 -14.05 -3.01
N GLU A 88 -16.25 -13.90 -2.62
CA GLU A 88 -17.04 -12.68 -2.83
C GLU A 88 -16.47 -11.46 -2.10
N LYS A 89 -16.01 -11.62 -0.85
CA LYS A 89 -15.42 -10.51 -0.07
C LYS A 89 -14.13 -9.97 -0.69
N ILE A 90 -13.25 -10.85 -1.16
CA ILE A 90 -11.98 -10.46 -1.79
C ILE A 90 -12.26 -9.82 -3.15
N SER A 91 -13.18 -10.39 -3.92
CA SER A 91 -13.61 -9.83 -5.21
C SER A 91 -14.15 -8.40 -5.06
N VAL A 92 -15.06 -8.17 -4.11
CA VAL A 92 -15.64 -6.84 -3.88
C VAL A 92 -14.59 -5.84 -3.42
N GLY A 93 -13.70 -6.24 -2.50
CA GLY A 93 -12.62 -5.37 -2.04
C GLY A 93 -11.67 -4.96 -3.17
N ALA A 94 -11.30 -5.90 -4.04
CA ALA A 94 -10.44 -5.62 -5.18
C ALA A 94 -11.12 -4.71 -6.21
N GLU A 95 -12.42 -4.89 -6.46
CA GLU A 95 -13.15 -3.97 -7.34
C GLU A 95 -13.24 -2.55 -6.77
N LYS A 96 -13.43 -2.40 -5.46
CA LYS A 96 -13.34 -1.07 -4.82
C LYS A 96 -11.97 -0.44 -4.98
N LEU A 97 -10.89 -1.22 -4.89
CA LEU A 97 -9.54 -0.70 -5.17
C LEU A 97 -9.41 -0.20 -6.61
N PHE A 98 -9.91 -0.95 -7.60
CA PHE A 98 -9.90 -0.48 -8.99
C PHE A 98 -10.71 0.81 -9.16
N ILE A 99 -11.90 0.90 -8.55
CA ILE A 99 -12.74 2.11 -8.63
C ILE A 99 -12.00 3.32 -8.02
N VAL A 100 -11.42 3.17 -6.82
CA VAL A 100 -10.73 4.26 -6.13
C VAL A 100 -9.50 4.73 -6.89
N PHE A 101 -8.66 3.82 -7.39
CA PHE A 101 -7.38 4.17 -8.04
C PHE A 101 -7.49 4.42 -9.56
N GLU A 102 -8.68 4.29 -10.16
CA GLU A 102 -8.95 4.79 -11.51
C GLU A 102 -8.91 6.33 -11.55
N ASN A 103 -9.20 6.99 -10.41
CA ASN A 103 -9.01 8.42 -10.25
C ASN A 103 -7.54 8.77 -9.94
N ARG A 104 -6.93 9.56 -10.83
CA ARG A 104 -5.54 10.04 -10.71
C ARG A 104 -5.31 10.87 -9.43
N ASP A 105 -6.31 11.60 -8.96
CA ASP A 105 -6.18 12.42 -7.76
C ASP A 105 -6.04 11.56 -6.50
N ASN A 106 -6.64 10.36 -6.48
CA ASN A 106 -6.50 9.42 -5.37
C ASN A 106 -5.12 8.78 -5.32
N ILE A 107 -4.50 8.55 -6.49
CA ILE A 107 -3.08 8.16 -6.57
C ILE A 107 -2.20 9.27 -6.01
N GLU A 108 -2.49 10.53 -6.33
CA GLU A 108 -1.75 11.68 -5.78
C GLU A 108 -1.91 11.79 -4.26
N LYS A 109 -3.13 11.62 -3.73
CA LYS A 109 -3.39 11.55 -2.28
C LYS A 109 -2.53 10.46 -1.63
N LEU A 110 -2.51 9.26 -2.22
CA LEU A 110 -1.71 8.14 -1.71
C LEU A 110 -0.21 8.46 -1.71
N ILE A 111 0.33 9.01 -2.79
CA ILE A 111 1.74 9.41 -2.88
C ILE A 111 2.10 10.38 -1.76
N ARG A 112 1.31 11.44 -1.57
CA ARG A 112 1.56 12.45 -0.53
C ARG A 112 1.53 11.86 0.89
N MET A 113 0.59 10.95 1.16
CA MET A 113 0.55 10.26 2.45
C MET A 113 1.82 9.43 2.69
N LEU A 114 2.30 8.71 1.67
CA LEU A 114 3.52 7.93 1.77
C LEU A 114 4.76 8.81 1.95
N GLU A 115 4.83 9.96 1.27
CA GLU A 115 5.90 10.95 1.43
C GLU A 115 5.96 11.46 2.87
N GLN A 116 4.82 11.88 3.43
CA GLN A 116 4.71 12.30 4.84
C GLN A 116 5.17 11.20 5.80
N MET A 117 4.73 9.95 5.58
CA MET A 117 5.15 8.82 6.42
C MET A 117 6.66 8.57 6.34
N THR A 118 7.27 8.72 5.16
CA THR A 118 8.72 8.59 4.99
C THR A 118 9.48 9.71 5.69
N GLU A 119 9.04 10.95 5.55
CA GLU A 119 9.63 12.11 6.25
C GLU A 119 9.58 11.93 7.77
N GLU A 120 8.44 11.50 8.32
CA GLU A 120 8.29 11.20 9.75
C GLU A 120 9.27 10.12 10.23
N GLU A 121 9.46 9.06 9.45
CA GLU A 121 10.40 7.98 9.80
C GLU A 121 11.85 8.46 9.78
N GLU A 122 12.22 9.30 8.81
CA GLU A 122 13.56 9.88 8.75
C GLU A 122 13.83 10.84 9.90
N MET A 123 12.85 11.67 10.26
CA MET A 123 12.94 12.57 11.41
C MET A 123 13.14 11.78 12.71
N LYS A 124 12.34 10.73 12.94
CA LYS A 124 12.49 9.85 14.11
C LYS A 124 13.87 9.19 14.19
N LYS A 125 14.37 8.66 13.05
CA LYS A 125 15.72 8.06 12.98
C LYS A 125 16.81 9.07 13.29
N LYS A 126 16.70 10.31 12.79
CA LYS A 126 17.65 11.39 13.07
C LYS A 126 17.65 11.74 14.57
N GLU A 127 16.49 11.97 15.17
CA GLU A 127 16.36 12.26 16.60
C GLU A 127 16.93 11.14 17.50
N GLU A 128 16.68 9.88 17.15
CA GLU A 128 17.24 8.73 17.86
C GLU A 128 18.77 8.69 17.75
N SER A 129 19.31 8.92 16.55
CA SER A 129 20.76 8.96 16.33
C SER A 129 21.44 10.08 17.12
N GLU A 130 20.82 11.26 17.19
CA GLU A 130 21.33 12.39 17.98
C GLU A 130 21.27 12.12 19.49
N LYS A 131 20.20 11.48 19.99
CA LYS A 131 20.10 11.07 21.40
C LYS A 131 21.20 10.06 21.76
N ILE A 132 21.47 9.10 20.87
CA ILE A 132 22.54 8.10 21.04
C ILE A 132 23.91 8.78 21.04
N ASP A 133 24.17 9.71 20.13
CA ASP A 133 25.45 10.41 20.06
C ASP A 133 25.65 11.38 21.24
N LYS A 134 24.60 12.04 21.73
CA LYS A 134 24.65 12.85 22.98
C LYS A 134 24.94 11.99 24.21
N GLN A 135 24.40 10.77 24.29
CA GLN A 135 24.70 9.83 25.37
C GLN A 135 26.13 9.24 25.27
N LYS A 136 26.66 9.05 24.06
CA LYS A 136 28.04 8.55 23.82
C LYS A 136 29.10 9.66 23.86
N GLY A 137 28.70 10.93 23.72
CA GLY A 137 29.57 12.10 23.74
C GLY A 137 30.13 12.48 25.11
N VAL A 138 29.65 11.84 26.19
CA VAL A 138 30.24 11.97 27.52
C VAL A 138 31.27 10.84 27.73
N GLY A 139 32.43 10.95 27.08
CA GLY A 139 33.64 10.21 27.45
C GLY A 139 33.92 8.88 26.73
N GLU A 140 34.39 8.93 25.48
CA GLU A 140 35.61 8.23 25.00
C GLU A 140 35.68 8.25 23.46
N PRO A 141 36.84 8.53 22.85
CA PRO A 141 37.00 8.42 21.41
C PRO A 141 36.85 6.95 20.96
N ARG A 142 36.07 6.71 19.89
CA ARG A 142 35.82 5.38 19.31
C ARG A 142 37.15 4.61 19.15
N ARG A 143 37.21 3.35 19.61
CA ARG A 143 38.44 2.51 19.65
C ARG A 143 39.25 2.47 18.34
N ARG A 144 38.58 2.60 17.18
CA ARG A 144 39.23 2.66 15.86
C ARG A 144 39.95 4.00 15.62
N PHE A 145 39.35 5.11 16.07
CA PHE A 145 39.95 6.44 16.05
C PHE A 145 41.16 6.54 17.01
N ARG A 146 41.08 5.92 18.20
CA ARG A 146 42.23 5.84 19.12
C ARG A 146 43.45 5.15 18.49
N ARG A 147 43.24 4.06 17.75
CA ARG A 147 44.31 3.37 17.04
C ARG A 147 44.88 4.22 15.90
N PHE A 148 44.03 4.93 15.17
CA PHE A 148 44.47 5.82 14.09
C PHE A 148 45.37 6.94 14.60
N LEU A 149 45.00 7.59 15.72
CA LEU A 149 45.80 8.66 16.34
C LEU A 149 47.16 8.18 16.88
N HIS A 150 47.23 6.97 17.44
CA HIS A 150 48.51 6.38 17.86
C HIS A 150 49.41 6.01 16.67
N ILE A 151 48.82 5.64 15.54
CA ILE A 151 49.58 5.32 14.32
C ILE A 151 50.14 6.59 13.71
N SER A 152 49.34 7.66 13.60
CA SER A 152 49.81 8.94 13.02
C SER A 152 50.93 9.58 13.82
N ASN A 153 50.92 9.45 15.15
CA ASN A 153 51.96 10.02 16.01
C ASN A 153 53.33 9.33 15.86
N ARG A 154 53.37 8.06 15.42
CA ARG A 154 54.63 7.32 15.21
C ARG A 154 55.40 7.72 13.96
N PHE A 155 54.81 8.50 13.06
CA PHE A 155 55.46 8.95 11.82
C PHE A 155 56.14 10.32 11.96
N GLN A 156 55.91 11.07 13.05
CA GLN A 156 56.57 12.36 13.29
C GLN A 156 57.95 12.23 13.95
N ASP A 157 58.24 11.10 14.63
CA ASP A 157 59.51 10.87 15.34
C ASP A 157 60.57 10.11 14.52
N SER A 158 60.35 9.90 13.22
CA SER A 158 61.32 9.21 12.37
C SER A 158 62.40 10.20 11.91
N PRO A 159 63.68 10.05 12.31
CA PRO A 159 64.75 10.85 11.72
C PRO A 159 64.84 10.50 10.23
N ILE A 160 64.65 11.52 9.39
CA ILE A 160 64.82 11.43 7.94
C ILE A 160 66.30 11.09 7.71
N LEU A 161 66.57 9.88 7.20
CA LEU A 161 67.88 9.48 6.68
C LEU A 161 68.17 10.20 5.35
#